data_AF-A0A8J2T7M6-F1
#
_entry.id   AF-A0A8J2T7M6-F1
#
_cell.length_a   1.000
_cell.length_b   1.000
_cell.length_c   1.000
_cell.angle_alpha   90.00
_cell.angle_beta   90.00
_cell.angle_gamma   90.00
#
_symmetry.space_group_name_H-M   'P 1'
#
loop_
_entity.id
_entity.type
_entity.pdbx_description
1 polymer ?
#
loop_
_entity_poly.entity_id
_entity_poly.type
_entity_poly.pdbx_seq_one_letter_code
_entity_poly.pdbx_strand_id
1 'polypeptide(L)'
;MILRHNLVSGFSIRCYICGFATHAGDGESHIFDSKWPKDTTPTPYSVFGFTEKTGVDRKQLKKRYHELVKLYHPDISNNIKITKTPKAEDVMSQTEKLMRFKIVTNAYEILRDESKKRLYDHTLSGWSYGPQGARATTRGYQYANTHGYKSNASYAYYNAGTWEDLHNLNHERPKFDPWTAFLWICGLIICFEGTALLSRVEDSIVGNHFTQEQTENDLVQSRVNYGLETDKFTRLRRFLWFRTFGLYRSKEEFDREAIKNERLVQSLKNKEKGG
;
A
#
# COMPACT_ATOMS: atom_id res chain seq x y z
N MET A 1 45.41 -39.28 47.96
CA MET A 1 44.20 -39.46 48.78
C MET A 1 43.17 -38.46 48.26
N ILE A 2 42.53 -38.73 47.12
CA ILE A 2 41.26 -39.45 47.00
C ILE A 2 40.26 -38.97 48.05
N LEU A 3 39.32 -38.11 47.66
CA LEU A 3 37.92 -38.53 47.53
C LEU A 3 37.10 -37.50 46.73
N ARG A 4 36.52 -38.00 45.64
CA ARG A 4 35.44 -37.41 44.86
C ARG A 4 34.15 -37.47 45.69
N HIS A 5 33.30 -36.46 45.59
CA HIS A 5 31.85 -36.68 45.64
C HIS A 5 31.16 -35.78 44.60
N ASN A 6 30.70 -36.44 43.53
CA ASN A 6 29.61 -35.99 42.68
C ASN A 6 28.33 -35.93 43.50
N LEU A 7 27.52 -34.87 43.36
CA LEU A 7 26.07 -35.02 43.37
C LEU A 7 25.45 -33.96 42.44
N VAL A 8 24.79 -34.51 41.43
CA VAL A 8 23.87 -33.90 40.47
C VAL A 8 22.62 -33.42 41.22
N SER A 9 22.16 -32.19 41.00
CA SER A 9 20.74 -31.86 41.21
C SER A 9 20.31 -30.56 40.51
N GLY A 10 19.52 -30.74 39.46
CA GLY A 10 18.29 -29.98 39.23
C GLY A 10 18.40 -28.51 38.84
N PHE A 11 18.44 -28.24 37.53
CA PHE A 11 17.87 -27.01 36.97
C PHE A 11 16.37 -26.96 37.31
N SER A 12 16.00 -26.22 38.36
CA SER A 12 14.60 -25.92 38.65
C SER A 12 14.21 -24.66 37.88
N ILE A 13 13.44 -24.87 36.81
CA ILE A 13 12.74 -23.82 36.08
C ILE A 13 11.75 -23.18 37.06
N ARG A 14 12.08 -22.01 37.61
CA ARG A 14 11.16 -21.22 38.44
C ARG A 14 10.05 -20.68 37.53
N CYS A 15 8.97 -21.45 37.46
CA CYS A 15 7.69 -21.04 36.97
C CYS A 15 7.15 -19.91 37.89
N TYR A 16 7.19 -18.66 37.43
CA TYR A 16 6.52 -17.56 38.11
C TYR A 16 5.03 -17.55 37.76
N ILE A 17 4.31 -18.57 38.24
CA ILE A 17 2.86 -18.53 38.38
C ILE A 17 2.58 -18.44 39.88
N CYS A 18 2.54 -17.21 40.40
CA CYS A 18 1.92 -16.96 41.69
C CYS A 18 0.41 -17.06 41.48
N GLY A 19 -0.13 -18.26 41.70
CA GLY A 19 -1.52 -18.43 42.08
C GLY A 19 -1.72 -17.76 43.43
N PHE A 20 -2.65 -16.81 43.51
CA PHE A 20 -3.10 -16.32 44.80
C PHE A 20 -3.95 -17.41 45.44
N ALA A 21 -3.46 -17.94 46.56
CA ALA A 21 -4.26 -18.70 47.50
C ALA A 21 -5.41 -17.82 47.98
N THR A 22 -6.64 -18.27 47.72
CA THR A 22 -7.86 -17.72 48.29
C THR A 22 -7.82 -17.92 49.80
N HIS A 23 -7.49 -16.86 50.53
CA HIS A 23 -7.90 -16.77 51.92
C HIS A 23 -9.40 -16.49 51.90
N ALA A 24 -10.20 -17.49 52.26
CA ALA A 24 -11.62 -17.32 52.57
C ALA A 24 -11.72 -16.48 53.85
N GLY A 25 -11.62 -15.16 53.69
CA GLY A 25 -12.06 -14.18 54.66
C GLY A 25 -13.39 -13.65 54.16
N ASP A 26 -14.47 -14.05 54.82
CA ASP A 26 -15.85 -13.62 54.61
C ASP A 26 -16.01 -12.16 55.08
N GLY A 27 -15.36 -11.24 54.38
CA GLY A 27 -15.45 -9.82 54.59
C GLY A 27 -15.68 -9.15 53.25
N GLU A 28 -16.86 -8.57 53.05
CA GLU A 28 -17.15 -7.69 51.93
C GLU A 28 -16.07 -6.60 51.86
N SER A 29 -15.09 -6.77 50.97
CA SER A 29 -14.01 -5.81 50.79
C SER A 29 -14.57 -4.62 50.01
N HIS A 30 -15.23 -3.71 50.70
CA HIS A 30 -15.59 -2.40 50.17
C HIS A 30 -14.30 -1.62 49.88
N ILE A 31 -13.93 -1.54 48.61
CA ILE A 31 -12.77 -0.74 48.21
C ILE A 31 -13.26 0.69 47.99
N PHE A 32 -12.90 1.58 48.92
CA PHE A 32 -13.18 3.00 48.79
C PHE A 32 -12.18 3.65 47.84
N ASP A 33 -12.71 4.30 46.81
CA ASP A 33 -11.93 5.00 45.81
C ASP A 33 -11.59 6.43 46.27
N SER A 34 -10.59 6.55 47.14
CA SER A 34 -10.15 7.84 47.69
C SER A 34 -9.37 8.71 46.69
N LYS A 35 -8.86 8.13 45.59
CA LYS A 35 -7.90 8.77 44.68
C LYS A 35 -8.57 9.44 43.49
N TRP A 36 -9.84 9.14 43.23
CA TRP A 36 -10.57 9.71 42.11
C TRP A 36 -10.83 11.22 42.30
N PRO A 37 -10.65 12.04 41.26
CA PRO A 37 -10.96 13.47 41.34
C PRO A 37 -12.45 13.70 41.63
N LYS A 38 -12.75 14.59 42.58
CA LYS A 38 -14.12 15.02 42.92
C LYS A 38 -14.65 16.08 41.95
N ASP A 39 -13.79 16.60 41.08
CA ASP A 39 -14.13 17.65 40.12
C ASP A 39 -15.08 17.11 39.04
N THR A 40 -16.14 17.86 38.74
CA THR A 40 -17.11 17.55 37.69
C THR A 40 -16.47 17.50 36.29
N THR A 41 -15.31 18.15 36.12
CA THR A 41 -14.54 18.17 34.88
C THR A 41 -13.09 17.76 35.15
N PRO A 42 -12.76 16.45 35.18
CA PRO A 42 -11.41 16.01 35.45
C PRO A 42 -10.48 16.40 34.30
N THR A 43 -9.24 16.77 34.61
CA THR A 43 -8.16 16.95 33.64
C THR A 43 -7.33 15.67 33.56
N PRO A 44 -6.59 15.40 32.47
CA PRO A 44 -5.70 14.24 32.39
C PRO A 44 -4.73 14.14 33.58
N TYR A 45 -4.24 15.28 34.05
CA TYR A 45 -3.37 15.38 35.22
C TYR A 45 -4.09 15.07 36.53
N SER A 46 -5.30 15.60 36.72
CA SER A 46 -6.07 15.37 37.96
C SER A 46 -6.61 13.95 38.09
N VAL A 47 -6.84 13.23 36.98
CA VAL A 47 -7.20 11.79 37.00
C VAL A 47 -6.13 10.93 37.67
N PHE A 48 -4.85 11.28 37.52
CA PHE A 48 -3.74 10.56 38.16
C PHE A 48 -3.26 11.21 39.47
N GLY A 49 -3.89 12.30 39.90
CA GLY A 49 -3.53 13.04 41.11
C GLY A 49 -2.25 13.88 40.97
N PHE A 50 -1.88 14.30 39.76
CA PHE A 50 -0.78 15.24 39.55
C PHE A 50 -1.27 16.68 39.69
N THR A 51 -0.64 17.45 40.58
CA THR A 51 -0.93 18.87 40.82
C THR A 51 -0.22 19.80 39.83
N GLU A 52 0.90 19.36 39.25
CA GLU A 52 1.74 20.17 38.37
C GLU A 52 1.91 19.55 36.97
N LYS A 53 1.86 20.39 35.93
CA LYS A 53 2.01 19.98 34.52
C LYS A 53 3.46 19.60 34.15
N THR A 54 4.42 20.21 34.83
CA THR A 54 5.86 20.15 34.54
C THR A 54 6.56 18.94 35.14
N GLY A 55 5.96 18.24 36.11
CA GLY A 55 6.61 17.20 36.92
C GLY A 55 6.18 15.75 36.68
N VAL A 56 5.48 15.44 35.58
CA VAL A 56 4.96 14.07 35.36
C VAL A 56 6.09 13.09 34.97
N ASP A 57 6.55 12.30 35.93
CA ASP A 57 7.44 11.16 35.69
C ASP A 57 6.68 9.99 35.05
N ARG A 58 7.20 9.49 33.92
CA ARG A 58 6.64 8.36 33.16
C ARG A 58 6.51 7.09 34.00
N LYS A 59 7.45 6.84 34.93
CA LYS A 59 7.40 5.66 35.82
C LYS A 59 6.22 5.76 36.79
N GLN A 60 6.01 6.93 37.37
CA GLN A 60 4.89 7.19 38.27
C GLN A 60 3.56 7.14 37.54
N LEU A 61 3.45 7.76 36.36
CA LEU A 61 2.27 7.70 35.50
C LEU A 61 1.87 6.25 35.20
N LYS A 62 2.82 5.42 34.76
CA LYS A 62 2.58 3.99 34.48
C LYS A 62 2.11 3.23 35.72
N LYS A 63 2.71 3.48 36.88
CA LYS A 63 2.31 2.85 38.15
C LYS A 63 0.87 3.22 38.52
N ARG A 64 0.52 4.52 38.49
CA ARG A 64 -0.84 5.00 38.78
C ARG A 64 -1.87 4.46 37.80
N TYR A 65 -1.51 4.40 36.51
CA TYR A 65 -2.34 3.78 35.49
C TYR A 65 -2.64 2.31 35.81
N HIS A 66 -1.62 1.51 36.13
CA HIS A 66 -1.84 0.10 36.50
C HIS A 66 -2.66 -0.07 37.79
N GLU A 67 -2.51 0.82 38.78
CA GLU A 67 -3.35 0.84 39.99
C GLU A 67 -4.84 1.05 39.64
N LEU A 68 -5.15 2.05 38.80
CA LEU A 68 -6.52 2.39 38.41
C LEU A 68 -7.14 1.36 37.45
N VAL A 69 -6.35 0.80 36.53
CA VAL A 69 -6.82 -0.27 35.62
C VAL A 69 -7.22 -1.50 36.42
N LYS A 70 -6.42 -1.93 37.40
CA LYS A 70 -6.79 -3.06 38.27
C LYS A 70 -8.11 -2.83 39.00
N LEU A 71 -8.45 -1.59 39.29
CA LEU A 71 -9.68 -1.21 39.98
C LEU A 71 -10.91 -1.21 39.05
N TYR A 72 -10.81 -0.64 37.85
CA TYR A 72 -11.97 -0.43 36.97
C TYR A 72 -12.02 -1.33 35.72
N HIS A 73 -11.08 -2.26 35.52
CA HIS A 73 -11.12 -3.15 34.37
C HIS A 73 -12.41 -3.99 34.39
N PRO A 74 -13.17 -4.07 33.28
CA PRO A 74 -14.46 -4.74 33.25
C PRO A 74 -14.38 -6.21 33.72
N ASP A 75 -13.31 -6.92 33.40
CA ASP A 75 -13.13 -8.34 33.80
C ASP A 75 -12.92 -8.52 35.31
N ILE A 76 -12.33 -7.54 36.00
CA ILE A 76 -11.97 -7.64 37.41
C ILE A 76 -13.06 -6.97 38.27
N SER A 77 -13.62 -5.86 37.78
CA SER A 77 -14.52 -5.00 38.54
C SER A 77 -15.92 -5.58 38.73
N ASN A 78 -16.28 -6.66 38.04
CA ASN A 78 -17.57 -7.35 38.18
C ASN A 78 -17.75 -7.98 39.57
N ASN A 79 -16.66 -8.42 40.21
CA ASN A 79 -16.69 -9.06 41.53
C ASN A 79 -16.46 -8.05 42.68
N ILE A 80 -15.97 -6.84 42.37
CA ILE A 80 -15.57 -5.85 43.38
C ILE A 80 -16.68 -4.79 43.56
N LYS A 81 -17.17 -4.64 44.80
CA LYS A 81 -18.04 -3.52 45.19
C LYS A 81 -17.19 -2.29 45.52
N ILE A 82 -17.20 -1.31 44.60
CA ILE A 82 -16.47 -0.04 44.75
C ILE A 82 -17.47 1.02 45.18
N THR A 83 -17.20 1.72 46.28
CA THR A 83 -18.05 2.81 46.77
C THR A 83 -17.43 4.17 46.45
N LYS A 84 -18.27 5.13 46.04
CA LYS A 84 -17.81 6.52 45.75
C LYS A 84 -17.67 7.37 47.01
N THR A 85 -18.41 7.01 48.05
CA THR A 85 -18.42 7.67 49.35
C THR A 85 -18.11 6.65 50.44
N PRO A 86 -17.65 7.07 51.64
CA PRO A 86 -17.47 6.16 52.77
C PRO A 86 -18.78 5.55 53.29
N LYS A 87 -19.93 5.89 52.70
CA LYS A 87 -21.21 5.26 52.98
C LYS A 87 -21.38 4.03 52.09
N ALA A 88 -21.73 2.89 52.69
CA ALA A 88 -21.89 1.60 52.00
C ALA A 88 -22.99 1.59 50.92
N GLU A 89 -23.84 2.63 50.89
CA GLU A 89 -25.05 2.73 50.08
C GLU A 89 -24.78 3.20 48.62
N ASP A 90 -23.64 3.84 48.34
CA ASP A 90 -23.30 4.39 47.01
C ASP A 90 -22.31 3.47 46.26
N VAL A 91 -22.79 2.26 45.95
CA VAL A 91 -22.06 1.27 45.13
C VAL A 91 -22.06 1.73 43.68
N MET A 92 -20.87 1.81 43.08
CA MET A 92 -20.72 2.19 41.68
C MET A 92 -21.37 1.20 40.71
N SER A 93 -22.15 1.73 39.77
CA SER A 93 -22.71 0.93 38.67
C SER A 93 -21.61 0.47 37.70
N GLN A 94 -21.83 -0.66 37.03
CA GLN A 94 -20.91 -1.20 36.03
C GLN A 94 -20.65 -0.21 34.88
N THR A 95 -21.67 0.55 34.49
CA THR A 95 -21.56 1.59 33.46
C THR A 95 -20.61 2.72 33.88
N GLU A 96 -20.62 3.10 35.16
CA GLU A 96 -19.74 4.13 35.72
C GLU A 96 -18.29 3.65 35.83
N LYS A 97 -18.08 2.40 36.24
CA LYS A 97 -16.74 1.77 36.27
C LYS A 97 -16.12 1.77 34.87
N LEU A 98 -16.91 1.37 33.87
CA LEU A 98 -16.49 1.40 32.46
C LEU A 98 -16.21 2.83 31.97
N MET A 99 -17.01 3.81 32.38
CA MET A 99 -16.76 5.22 32.08
C MET A 99 -15.43 5.70 32.69
N ARG A 100 -15.16 5.39 33.97
CA ARG A 100 -13.88 5.74 34.63
C ARG A 100 -12.69 5.07 33.94
N PHE A 101 -12.82 3.80 33.56
CA PHE A 101 -11.80 3.09 32.79
C PHE A 101 -11.47 3.78 31.46
N LYS A 102 -12.50 4.20 30.70
CA LYS A 102 -12.32 4.96 29.45
C LYS A 102 -11.61 6.29 29.69
N ILE A 103 -11.98 7.02 30.73
CA ILE A 103 -11.35 8.30 31.13
C ILE A 103 -9.88 8.09 31.47
N VAL A 104 -9.55 7.08 32.29
CA VAL A 104 -8.17 6.75 32.68
C VAL A 104 -7.31 6.36 31.48
N THR A 105 -7.88 5.58 30.56
CA THR A 105 -7.19 5.13 29.35
C THR A 105 -6.87 6.30 28.42
N ASN A 106 -7.86 7.16 28.16
CA ASN A 106 -7.67 8.36 27.36
C ASN A 106 -6.64 9.31 28.00
N ALA A 107 -6.71 9.54 29.31
CA ALA A 107 -5.75 10.37 30.02
C ALA A 107 -4.31 9.81 29.90
N TYR A 108 -4.16 8.50 30.01
CA TYR A 108 -2.87 7.83 29.83
C TYR A 108 -2.32 8.00 28.41
N GLU A 109 -3.17 7.87 27.38
CA GLU A 109 -2.75 8.02 25.98
C GLU A 109 -2.23 9.43 25.67
N ILE A 110 -2.85 10.47 26.25
CA ILE A 110 -2.40 11.86 26.09
C ILE A 110 -1.06 12.07 26.81
N LEU A 111 -0.94 11.62 28.07
CA LEU A 111 0.23 11.88 28.90
C LEU A 111 1.43 10.97 28.59
N ARG A 112 1.22 9.79 27.99
CA ARG A 112 2.27 8.83 27.63
C ARG A 112 3.19 9.36 26.53
N ASP A 113 2.60 10.02 25.53
CA ASP A 113 3.31 10.54 24.36
C ASP A 113 3.62 12.01 24.56
N GLU A 114 4.90 12.37 24.59
CA GLU A 114 5.38 13.73 24.78
C GLU A 114 4.79 14.70 23.73
N SER A 115 4.58 14.22 22.50
CA SER A 115 4.00 14.99 21.40
C SER A 115 2.55 15.37 21.70
N LYS A 116 1.75 14.39 22.15
CA LYS A 116 0.33 14.57 22.49
C LYS A 116 0.18 15.39 23.77
N LYS A 117 1.07 15.18 24.74
CA LYS A 117 1.15 15.96 25.97
C LYS A 117 1.41 17.44 25.68
N ARG A 118 2.45 17.76 24.89
CA ARG A 118 2.75 19.15 24.50
C ARG A 118 1.59 19.79 23.76
N LEU A 119 0.96 19.05 22.83
CA LEU A 119 -0.20 19.56 22.12
C LEU A 119 -1.36 19.88 23.07
N TYR A 120 -1.65 18.99 24.02
CA TYR A 120 -2.65 19.22 25.05
C TYR A 120 -2.30 20.43 25.93
N ASP A 121 -1.03 20.57 26.33
CA ASP A 121 -0.59 21.68 27.18
C ASP A 121 -0.74 23.04 26.48
N HIS A 122 -0.51 23.09 25.16
CA HIS A 122 -0.62 24.32 24.37
C HIS A 122 -2.05 24.65 23.94
N THR A 123 -2.83 23.65 23.51
CA THR A 123 -4.12 23.89 22.83
C THR A 123 -5.33 23.38 23.63
N LEU A 124 -5.10 22.69 24.75
CA LEU A 124 -6.11 21.99 25.55
C LEU A 124 -6.99 21.03 24.72
N SER A 125 -6.51 20.62 23.55
CA SER A 125 -7.24 19.81 22.58
C SER A 125 -7.00 18.32 22.80
N GLY A 126 -7.98 17.50 22.40
CA GLY A 126 -7.89 16.04 22.47
C GLY A 126 -8.44 15.41 23.76
N TRP A 127 -8.86 16.22 24.73
CA TRP A 127 -9.50 15.75 25.95
C TRP A 127 -11.03 15.84 25.88
N SER A 128 -11.68 14.69 25.66
CA SER A 128 -13.14 14.60 25.50
C SER A 128 -13.94 14.93 26.77
N TYR A 129 -13.31 14.80 27.95
CA TYR A 129 -13.97 14.89 29.26
C TYR A 129 -13.77 16.24 29.96
N GLY A 130 -13.23 17.24 29.26
CA GLY A 130 -12.99 18.59 29.81
C GLY A 130 -14.23 19.49 29.85
N PRO A 131 -14.09 20.72 30.39
CA PRO A 131 -15.16 21.73 30.41
C PRO A 131 -15.70 22.00 28.99
N GLN A 132 -17.00 22.30 28.89
CA GLN A 132 -17.75 22.44 27.63
C GLN A 132 -17.04 23.33 26.57
N GLY A 133 -16.26 24.34 27.00
CA GLY A 133 -15.49 25.22 26.12
C GLY A 133 -14.26 24.58 25.44
N ALA A 134 -13.60 23.60 26.07
CA ALA A 134 -12.48 22.87 25.48
C ALA A 134 -12.91 21.81 24.45
N ARG A 135 -14.20 21.43 24.47
CA ARG A 135 -14.78 20.52 23.46
C ARG A 135 -14.92 21.18 22.09
N ALA A 136 -15.06 22.51 22.04
CA ALA A 136 -15.17 23.28 20.80
C ALA A 136 -13.85 23.31 20.00
N THR A 137 -12.71 23.47 20.68
CA THR A 137 -11.38 23.42 20.03
C THR A 137 -10.97 22.00 19.64
N THR A 138 -11.47 20.98 20.37
CA THR A 138 -11.23 19.57 20.07
C THR A 138 -11.95 19.11 18.79
N ARG A 139 -13.18 19.60 18.51
CA ARG A 139 -13.83 19.37 17.21
C ARG A 139 -13.05 20.07 16.08
N GLY A 140 -12.60 21.30 16.24
CA GLY A 140 -11.81 21.97 15.19
C GLY A 140 -10.52 21.22 14.80
N TYR A 141 -9.79 20.67 15.76
CA TYR A 141 -8.50 20.01 15.52
C TYR A 141 -8.59 18.52 15.17
N GLN A 142 -9.60 17.82 15.69
CA GLN A 142 -9.94 16.51 15.13
C GLN A 142 -10.30 16.69 13.66
N TYR A 143 -11.17 17.64 13.32
CA TYR A 143 -11.57 17.85 11.93
C TYR A 143 -10.43 18.37 11.03
N ALA A 144 -9.59 19.31 11.48
CA ALA A 144 -8.50 19.85 10.66
C ALA A 144 -7.42 18.82 10.26
N ASN A 145 -7.17 17.80 11.09
CA ASN A 145 -6.29 16.67 10.73
C ASN A 145 -7.02 15.43 10.20
N THR A 146 -8.37 15.40 10.21
CA THR A 146 -9.14 14.22 9.78
C THR A 146 -9.76 14.32 8.40
N HIS A 147 -9.73 15.47 7.72
CA HIS A 147 -10.29 15.60 6.37
C HIS A 147 -9.59 14.69 5.34
N GLY A 148 -8.36 14.23 5.60
CA GLY A 148 -7.68 13.20 4.80
C GLY A 148 -7.51 11.83 5.49
N TYR A 149 -7.47 11.78 6.83
CA TYR A 149 -7.02 10.58 7.55
C TYR A 149 -8.16 9.66 8.03
N LYS A 150 -9.38 10.18 8.24
CA LYS A 150 -10.55 9.36 8.64
C LYS A 150 -11.60 9.19 7.55
N SER A 151 -11.56 9.99 6.48
CA SER A 151 -12.47 9.86 5.34
C SER A 151 -12.09 8.68 4.43
N ASN A 152 -10.86 8.16 4.53
CA ASN A 152 -10.45 6.98 3.78
C ASN A 152 -10.95 5.72 4.50
N ALA A 153 -11.94 5.05 3.91
CA ALA A 153 -12.47 3.77 4.37
C ALA A 153 -11.37 2.73 4.64
N SER A 154 -10.24 2.82 3.93
CA SER A 154 -9.09 1.95 4.14
C SER A 154 -8.41 2.17 5.49
N TYR A 155 -8.25 3.42 5.94
CA TYR A 155 -7.60 3.70 7.23
C TYR A 155 -8.52 3.36 8.41
N ALA A 156 -9.82 3.62 8.26
CA ALA A 156 -10.80 3.24 9.26
C ALA A 156 -10.84 1.70 9.46
N TYR A 157 -10.65 0.93 8.39
CA TYR A 157 -10.53 -0.53 8.45
C TYR A 157 -9.30 -0.99 9.26
N TYR A 158 -8.11 -0.44 9.01
CA TYR A 158 -6.89 -0.83 9.74
C TYR A 158 -6.88 -0.37 11.21
N ASN A 159 -7.72 0.59 11.58
CA ASN A 159 -7.83 1.12 12.93
C ASN A 159 -9.08 0.61 13.68
N ALA A 160 -9.86 -0.30 13.08
CA ALA A 160 -11.00 -0.94 13.74
C ALA A 160 -10.48 -1.94 14.79
N GLY A 161 -10.62 -1.59 16.07
CA GLY A 161 -10.14 -2.41 17.19
C GLY A 161 -11.14 -3.47 17.65
N THR A 162 -12.40 -3.35 17.22
CA THR A 162 -13.50 -4.23 17.63
C THR A 162 -14.29 -4.68 16.39
N TRP A 163 -14.88 -5.87 16.45
CA TRP A 163 -15.77 -6.37 15.40
C TRP A 163 -16.98 -5.46 15.12
N GLU A 164 -17.47 -4.74 16.13
CA GLU A 164 -18.53 -3.73 15.99
C GLU A 164 -18.11 -2.56 15.10
N ASP A 165 -16.86 -2.08 15.25
CA ASP A 165 -16.32 -1.00 14.41
C ASP A 165 -16.25 -1.44 12.94
N LEU A 166 -15.82 -2.68 12.70
CA LEU A 166 -15.77 -3.24 11.36
C LEU A 166 -17.17 -3.40 10.74
N HIS A 167 -18.15 -3.79 11.55
CA HIS A 167 -19.54 -3.92 11.12
C HIS A 167 -20.13 -2.58 10.68
N ASN A 168 -19.89 -1.52 11.46
CA ASN A 168 -20.33 -0.16 11.16
C ASN A 168 -19.70 0.36 9.86
N LEU A 169 -18.41 0.11 9.65
CA LEU A 169 -17.72 0.49 8.42
C LEU A 169 -18.27 -0.20 7.17
N ASN A 170 -18.79 -1.42 7.31
CA ASN A 170 -19.40 -2.13 6.19
C ASN A 170 -20.77 -1.53 5.80
N HIS A 171 -21.50 -0.96 6.77
CA HIS A 171 -22.81 -0.33 6.55
C HIS A 171 -22.68 1.05 5.91
N GLU A 172 -21.57 1.74 6.15
CA GLU A 172 -21.25 3.04 5.55
C GLU A 172 -20.70 2.94 4.13
N ARG A 173 -20.46 1.74 3.59
CA ARG A 173 -19.98 1.60 2.22
C ARG A 173 -21.02 2.11 1.23
N PRO A 174 -20.67 3.08 0.34
CA PRO A 174 -21.59 3.50 -0.71
C PRO A 174 -21.90 2.29 -1.58
N LYS A 175 -23.20 1.97 -1.72
CA LYS A 175 -23.65 0.89 -2.59
C LYS A 175 -23.27 1.28 -4.03
N PHE A 176 -22.66 0.34 -4.74
CA PHE A 176 -22.23 0.55 -6.12
C PHE A 176 -23.46 0.90 -6.99
N ASP A 177 -23.47 2.11 -7.54
CA ASP A 177 -24.57 2.59 -8.37
C ASP A 177 -24.45 2.03 -9.79
N PRO A 178 -25.46 1.29 -10.30
CA PRO A 178 -25.44 0.72 -11.63
C PRO A 178 -25.16 1.74 -12.75
N TRP A 179 -25.59 2.99 -12.59
CA TRP A 179 -25.33 4.06 -13.54
C TRP A 179 -23.86 4.45 -13.60
N THR A 180 -23.18 4.47 -12.46
CA THR A 180 -21.73 4.71 -12.41
C THR A 180 -20.98 3.59 -13.14
N ALA A 181 -21.39 2.34 -12.95
CA ALA A 181 -20.84 1.20 -13.69
C ALA A 181 -20.99 1.36 -15.20
N PHE A 182 -22.19 1.75 -15.63
CA PHE A 182 -22.51 1.98 -17.03
C PHE A 182 -21.61 3.05 -17.65
N LEU A 183 -21.42 4.19 -16.98
CA LEU A 183 -20.52 5.25 -17.44
C LEU A 183 -19.07 4.78 -17.59
N TRP A 184 -18.59 3.95 -16.67
CA TRP A 184 -17.24 3.38 -16.75
C TRP A 184 -17.10 2.42 -17.92
N ILE A 185 -18.11 1.56 -18.14
CA ILE A 185 -18.13 0.62 -19.29
C ILE A 185 -18.19 1.40 -20.60
N CYS A 186 -19.03 2.42 -20.72
CA CYS A 186 -19.09 3.28 -21.90
C CYS A 186 -17.75 3.98 -22.15
N GLY A 187 -17.11 4.51 -21.09
CA GLY A 187 -15.77 5.10 -21.20
C GLY A 187 -14.72 4.12 -21.71
N LEU A 188 -14.73 2.87 -21.23
CA LEU A 188 -13.82 1.82 -21.71
C LEU A 188 -14.07 1.46 -23.18
N ILE A 189 -15.33 1.40 -23.62
CA ILE A 189 -15.68 1.13 -25.02
C ILE A 189 -15.17 2.28 -25.90
N ILE A 190 -15.39 3.53 -25.51
CA ILE A 190 -14.88 4.69 -26.26
C ILE A 190 -13.35 4.67 -26.37
N CYS A 191 -12.66 4.33 -25.28
CA CYS A 191 -11.21 4.17 -25.31
C CYS A 191 -10.77 3.05 -26.25
N PHE A 192 -11.45 1.90 -26.23
CA PHE A 192 -11.14 0.78 -27.11
C PHE A 192 -11.34 1.15 -28.58
N GLU A 193 -12.48 1.75 -28.93
CA GLU A 193 -12.74 2.25 -30.29
C GLU A 193 -11.74 3.34 -30.69
N GLY A 194 -11.37 4.22 -29.77
CA GLY A 194 -10.35 5.24 -29.98
C GLY A 194 -8.98 4.65 -30.31
N THR A 195 -8.56 3.59 -29.61
CA THR A 195 -7.31 2.87 -29.91
C THR A 195 -7.35 2.20 -31.28
N ALA A 196 -8.47 1.58 -31.65
CA ALA A 196 -8.64 0.97 -32.96
C ALA A 196 -8.57 1.99 -34.10
N LEU A 197 -9.19 3.17 -33.92
CA LEU A 197 -9.10 4.27 -34.89
C LEU A 197 -7.67 4.82 -35.00
N LEU A 198 -6.95 4.97 -33.89
CA LEU A 198 -5.55 5.43 -33.92
C LEU A 198 -4.67 4.46 -34.72
N SER A 199 -4.80 3.15 -34.49
CA SER A 199 -4.06 2.14 -35.25
C SER A 199 -4.39 2.18 -36.74
N ARG A 200 -5.65 2.39 -37.11
CA ARG A 200 -6.05 2.55 -38.53
C ARG A 200 -5.44 3.79 -39.18
N VAL A 201 -5.33 4.88 -38.45
CA VAL A 201 -4.69 6.12 -38.93
C VAL A 201 -3.19 5.91 -39.10
N GLU A 202 -2.55 5.24 -38.14
CA GLU A 202 -1.13 4.87 -38.23
C GLU A 202 -0.85 4.00 -39.46
N ASP A 203 -1.63 2.92 -39.65
CA ASP A 203 -1.50 2.03 -40.82
C ASP A 203 -1.64 2.79 -42.15
N SER A 204 -2.55 3.77 -42.21
CA SER A 204 -2.76 4.60 -43.41
C SER A 204 -1.56 5.52 -43.72
N ILE A 205 -0.99 6.14 -42.68
CA ILE A 205 0.16 7.05 -42.84
C ILE A 205 1.41 6.24 -43.17
N VAL A 206 1.67 5.15 -42.44
CA VAL A 206 2.82 4.27 -42.67
C VAL A 206 2.74 3.60 -44.05
N GLY A 207 1.55 3.15 -44.45
CA GLY A 207 1.32 2.56 -45.78
C GLY A 207 1.67 3.53 -46.92
N ASN A 208 1.28 4.81 -46.79
CA ASN A 208 1.63 5.83 -47.77
C ASN A 208 3.14 6.13 -47.80
N HIS A 209 3.80 6.22 -46.63
CA HIS A 209 5.24 6.46 -46.59
C HIS A 209 6.04 5.30 -47.20
N PHE A 210 5.61 4.06 -46.91
CA PHE A 210 6.26 2.86 -47.43
C PHE A 210 6.17 2.77 -48.96
N THR A 211 5.03 3.15 -49.56
CA THR A 211 4.90 3.18 -51.03
C THR A 211 5.78 4.26 -51.67
N GLN A 212 5.95 5.41 -51.01
CA GLN A 212 6.86 6.46 -51.49
C GLN A 212 8.32 6.02 -51.42
N GLU A 213 8.78 5.43 -50.31
CA GLU A 213 10.16 4.92 -50.20
C GLU A 213 10.47 3.83 -51.23
N GLN A 214 9.52 2.92 -51.49
CA GLN A 214 9.69 1.91 -52.55
C GLN A 214 9.84 2.56 -53.91
N THR A 215 9.00 3.55 -54.23
CA THR A 215 9.05 4.26 -55.51
C THR A 215 10.38 4.99 -55.67
N GLU A 216 10.86 5.66 -54.62
CA GLU A 216 12.14 6.36 -54.64
C GLU A 216 13.32 5.39 -54.79
N ASN A 217 13.29 4.27 -54.07
CA ASN A 217 14.31 3.23 -54.19
C ASN A 217 14.32 2.64 -55.60
N ASP A 218 13.17 2.27 -56.16
CA ASP A 218 13.06 1.74 -57.52
C ASP A 218 13.60 2.74 -58.57
N LEU A 219 13.30 4.03 -58.40
CA LEU A 219 13.86 5.09 -59.26
C LEU A 219 15.38 5.21 -59.12
N VAL A 220 15.90 5.15 -57.90
CA VAL A 220 17.34 5.17 -57.64
C VAL A 220 18.00 3.95 -58.27
N GLN A 221 17.47 2.74 -58.04
CA GLN A 221 17.96 1.49 -58.63
C GLN A 221 17.95 1.57 -60.16
N SER A 222 16.87 2.05 -60.76
CA SER A 222 16.79 2.28 -62.20
C SER A 222 17.88 3.26 -62.68
N ARG A 223 18.10 4.37 -61.97
CA ARG A 223 19.13 5.37 -62.29
C ARG A 223 20.56 4.81 -62.16
N VAL A 224 20.81 3.98 -61.16
CA VAL A 224 22.11 3.28 -60.99
C VAL A 224 22.19 1.97 -61.79
N ASN A 225 21.21 1.69 -62.66
CA ASN A 225 21.12 0.47 -63.47
C ASN A 225 21.25 -0.82 -62.63
N TYR A 226 20.68 -0.80 -61.43
CA TYR A 226 20.74 -1.84 -60.39
C TYR A 226 22.18 -2.18 -59.92
N GLY A 227 23.13 -1.26 -60.09
CA GLY A 227 24.54 -1.47 -59.76
C GLY A 227 25.32 -2.27 -60.81
N LEU A 228 24.75 -2.47 -62.00
CA LEU A 228 25.42 -3.18 -63.08
C LEU A 228 25.95 -2.21 -64.14
N GLU A 229 27.19 -2.44 -64.59
CA GLU A 229 27.90 -1.60 -65.54
C GLU A 229 27.14 -1.39 -66.86
N THR A 230 27.34 -0.22 -67.47
CA THR A 230 26.74 0.18 -68.76
C THR A 230 27.54 -0.29 -69.98
N ASP A 231 28.62 -1.05 -69.78
CA ASP A 231 29.43 -1.58 -70.89
C ASP A 231 28.61 -2.50 -71.78
N LYS A 232 28.83 -2.41 -73.10
CA LYS A 232 28.06 -3.14 -74.10
C LYS A 232 28.21 -4.66 -73.97
N PHE A 233 29.39 -5.15 -73.60
CA PHE A 233 29.65 -6.58 -73.45
C PHE A 233 29.02 -7.10 -72.15
N THR A 234 29.06 -6.31 -71.08
CA THR A 234 28.36 -6.62 -69.83
C THR A 234 26.83 -6.66 -70.04
N ARG A 235 26.27 -5.75 -70.84
CA ARG A 235 24.86 -5.77 -71.25
C ARG A 235 24.52 -7.03 -72.07
N LEU A 236 25.38 -7.40 -73.02
CA LEU A 236 25.21 -8.60 -73.84
C LEU A 236 25.25 -9.88 -72.98
N ARG A 237 26.19 -9.99 -72.04
CA ARG A 237 26.26 -11.09 -71.07
C ARG A 237 24.98 -11.22 -70.27
N ARG A 238 24.45 -10.10 -69.75
CA ARG A 238 23.20 -10.10 -68.97
C ARG A 238 22.00 -10.54 -69.81
N PHE A 239 21.89 -10.07 -71.06
CA PHE A 239 20.85 -10.49 -71.97
C PHE A 239 20.90 -11.99 -72.28
N LEU A 240 22.10 -12.50 -72.61
CA LEU A 240 22.29 -13.93 -72.86
C LEU A 240 21.95 -14.76 -71.63
N TRP A 241 22.38 -14.32 -70.44
CA TRP A 241 22.09 -14.97 -69.18
C TRP A 241 20.59 -15.03 -68.89
N PHE A 242 19.85 -13.91 -69.01
CA PHE A 242 18.39 -13.89 -68.82
C PHE A 242 17.67 -14.76 -69.85
N ARG A 243 18.10 -14.74 -71.11
CA ARG A 243 17.55 -15.61 -72.16
C ARG A 243 17.74 -17.09 -71.82
N THR A 244 18.95 -17.50 -71.41
CA THR A 244 19.22 -18.90 -71.04
C THR A 244 18.47 -19.31 -69.78
N PHE A 245 18.36 -18.42 -68.81
CA PHE A 245 17.64 -18.66 -67.56
C PHE A 245 16.14 -18.93 -67.80
N GLY A 246 15.52 -18.21 -68.75
CA GLY A 246 14.12 -18.45 -69.12
C GLY A 246 13.90 -19.71 -69.96
N LEU A 247 14.92 -20.17 -70.70
CA LEU A 247 14.79 -21.30 -71.63
C LEU A 247 15.08 -22.67 -70.97
N TYR A 248 16.05 -22.72 -70.06
CA TYR A 248 16.54 -23.96 -69.47
C TYR A 248 16.26 -23.99 -67.97
N ARG A 249 15.57 -25.03 -67.51
CA ARG A 249 15.26 -25.24 -66.09
C ARG A 249 16.22 -26.19 -65.38
N SER A 250 16.99 -26.97 -66.15
CA SER A 250 18.02 -27.88 -65.65
C SER A 250 19.36 -27.15 -65.45
N LYS A 251 20.00 -27.37 -64.30
CA LYS A 251 21.27 -26.74 -63.94
C LYS A 251 22.41 -27.11 -64.89
N GLU A 252 22.49 -28.37 -65.31
CA GLU A 252 23.56 -28.87 -66.18
C GLU A 252 23.50 -28.26 -67.60
N GLU A 253 22.29 -28.04 -68.10
CA GLU A 253 22.06 -27.41 -69.40
C GLU A 253 22.36 -25.91 -69.33
N PHE A 254 21.96 -25.27 -68.23
CA PHE A 254 22.28 -23.87 -67.96
C PHE A 254 23.80 -23.62 -67.92
N ASP A 255 24.56 -24.46 -67.20
CA ASP A 255 26.01 -24.33 -67.09
C ASP A 255 26.71 -24.56 -68.44
N ARG A 256 26.24 -25.53 -69.25
CA ARG A 256 26.75 -25.73 -70.62
C ARG A 256 26.53 -24.52 -71.52
N GLU A 257 25.34 -23.94 -71.49
CA GLU A 257 25.01 -22.76 -72.31
C GLU A 257 25.69 -21.49 -71.80
N ALA A 258 25.90 -21.35 -70.49
CA ALA A 258 26.70 -20.27 -69.92
C ALA A 258 28.15 -20.30 -70.48
N ILE A 259 28.78 -21.48 -70.53
CA ILE A 259 30.13 -21.64 -71.11
C ILE A 259 30.14 -21.27 -72.60
N LYS A 260 29.12 -21.67 -73.37
CA LYS A 260 29.01 -21.31 -74.80
C LYS A 260 28.84 -19.80 -74.97
N ASN A 261 27.96 -19.19 -74.18
CA ASN A 261 27.70 -17.74 -74.19
C ASN A 261 28.95 -16.92 -73.86
N GLU A 262 29.75 -17.35 -72.88
CA GLU A 262 31.02 -16.69 -72.56
C GLU A 262 32.02 -16.74 -73.71
N ARG A 263 32.13 -17.90 -74.40
CA ARG A 263 32.98 -18.03 -75.59
C ARG A 263 32.53 -17.11 -76.72
N LEU A 264 31.22 -16.98 -76.94
CA LEU A 264 30.65 -16.07 -77.94
C LEU A 264 30.94 -14.60 -77.61
N VAL A 265 30.82 -14.22 -76.33
CA VAL A 265 31.14 -12.84 -75.90
C VAL A 265 32.63 -12.55 -76.09
N GLN A 266 33.52 -13.50 -75.77
CA GLN A 266 34.96 -13.34 -75.97
C GLN A 266 35.33 -13.24 -77.46
N SER A 267 34.72 -14.05 -78.33
CA SER A 267 35.01 -13.99 -79.77
C SER A 267 34.58 -12.66 -80.38
N LEU A 268 33.43 -12.12 -79.98
CA LEU A 268 32.95 -10.79 -80.38
C LEU A 268 33.88 -9.69 -79.86
N LYS A 269 34.33 -9.78 -78.60
CA LYS A 269 35.26 -8.82 -78.00
C LYS A 269 36.62 -8.80 -78.71
N ASN A 270 37.13 -9.98 -79.09
CA ASN A 270 38.39 -10.09 -79.82
C ASN A 270 38.27 -9.58 -81.26
N LYS A 271 37.13 -9.85 -81.93
CA LYS A 271 36.86 -9.36 -83.29
C LYS A 271 36.79 -7.83 -83.35
N GLU A 272 36.26 -7.19 -82.31
CA GLU A 272 36.24 -5.73 -82.23
C GLU A 272 37.64 -5.14 -82.01
N LYS A 273 38.44 -5.74 -81.12
CA LYS A 273 39.80 -5.24 -80.82
C LYS A 273 40.79 -5.42 -81.97
N GLY A 274 40.56 -6.40 -82.84
CA GLY A 274 41.43 -6.72 -83.98
C GLY A 274 40.96 -6.13 -85.31
N GLY A 275 39.89 -5.34 -85.32
CA GLY A 275 39.36 -4.62 -86.48
C GLY A 275 39.70 -3.13 -86.45
#